data_AF-A0A4Q3UU80-F1
#
_entry.id   AF-A0A4Q3UU80-F1
#
_cell.length_a   1.000
_cell.length_b   1.000
_cell.length_c   1.000
_cell.angle_alpha   90.00
_cell.angle_beta   90.00
_cell.angle_gamma   90.00
#
_symmetry.space_group_name_H-M   'P 1'
#
loop_
_entity.id
_entity.type
_entity.pdbx_description
1 polymer ?
#
loop_
_entity_poly.entity_id
_entity_poly.type
_entity_poly.pdbx_seq_one_letter_code
_entity_poly.pdbx_strand_id
1 'polypeptide(L)'
;SDVGEKVATIGAGGLSGEPLKSRSTEIVRYITEKSGGRIPIIASGGIFTADDAQEKLDAGASLVQVWTGFIYEGPTIVKKICKGLT
;
A
#
# COMPACT_ATOMS: atom_id res chain seq x y z
N SER A 1 13.67 -6.11 16.45
CA SER A 1 14.57 -4.95 16.60
C SER A 1 15.24 -4.76 15.26
N ASP A 2 15.06 -3.60 14.59
CA ASP A 2 15.84 -3.08 13.43
C ASP A 2 15.03 -2.30 12.38
N VAL A 3 13.69 -2.36 12.40
CA VAL A 3 12.87 -1.60 11.42
C VAL A 3 12.79 -0.12 11.79
N GLY A 4 12.63 0.19 13.09
CA GLY A 4 12.51 1.57 13.57
C GLY A 4 13.80 2.40 13.41
N GLU A 5 14.96 1.75 13.47
CA GLU A 5 16.26 2.44 13.43
C GLU A 5 16.65 2.86 12.01
N LYS A 6 16.31 2.05 11.00
CA LYS A 6 16.50 2.40 9.58
C LYS A 6 15.64 3.58 9.12
N VAL A 7 14.50 3.84 9.77
CA VAL A 7 13.63 4.97 9.46
C VAL A 7 14.24 6.30 9.90
N ALA A 8 15.06 6.31 10.95
CA ALA A 8 15.69 7.52 11.46
C ALA A 8 16.94 7.96 10.64
N THR A 9 17.57 7.04 9.91
CA THR A 9 18.81 7.30 9.16
C THR A 9 18.57 7.92 7.78
N ILE A 10 17.33 7.86 7.27
CA ILE A 10 16.97 8.36 5.94
C ILE A 10 16.28 9.70 6.19
N GLY A 11 16.88 10.81 5.74
CA GLY A 11 16.46 12.18 6.06
C GLY A 11 15.02 12.53 5.61
N ALA A 12 14.67 13.82 5.57
CA ALA A 12 13.32 14.34 5.32
C ALA A 12 12.70 14.05 3.91
N GLY A 13 13.15 13.01 3.20
CA GLY A 13 12.51 12.46 2.02
C GLY A 13 11.49 11.37 2.40
N GLY A 14 10.31 11.41 1.79
CA GLY A 14 9.26 10.42 2.04
C GLY A 14 9.72 9.00 1.68
N LEU A 15 9.57 8.08 2.64
CA LEU A 15 9.85 6.66 2.43
C LEU A 15 8.81 6.07 1.46
N SER A 16 9.24 5.25 0.50
CA SER A 16 8.36 4.56 -0.45
C SER A 16 8.78 3.10 -0.66
N GLY A 17 7.88 2.25 -1.16
CA GLY A 17 8.15 0.84 -1.45
C GLY A 17 7.82 -0.13 -0.29
N GLU A 18 8.50 -1.28 -0.26
CA GLU A 18 8.28 -2.40 0.69
C GLU A 18 8.23 -1.98 2.18
N PRO A 19 9.11 -1.09 2.69
CA PRO A 19 9.06 -0.66 4.09
C PRO A 19 7.77 0.11 4.43
N LEU A 20 7.09 0.66 3.43
CA LEU A 20 5.84 1.39 3.60
C LEU A 20 4.62 0.46 3.57
N LYS A 21 4.76 -0.78 3.08
CA LYS A 21 3.62 -1.70 2.87
C LYS A 21 2.85 -1.93 4.16
N SER A 22 3.48 -2.41 5.23
CA SER A 22 2.79 -2.70 6.49
C SER A 22 2.21 -1.43 7.12
N ARG A 23 2.99 -0.35 7.18
CA ARG A 23 2.54 0.91 7.78
C ARG A 23 1.39 1.55 7.02
N SER A 24 1.38 1.48 5.69
CA SER A 24 0.27 2.03 4.90
C SER A 24 -0.98 1.17 5.02
N THR A 25 -0.88 -0.16 5.20
CA THR A 25 -2.04 -1.02 5.49
C THR A 25 -2.66 -0.61 6.84
N GLU A 26 -1.85 -0.43 7.87
CA GLU A 26 -2.31 -0.03 9.21
C GLU A 26 -3.03 1.32 9.19
N ILE A 27 -2.47 2.31 8.49
CA ILE A 27 -3.09 3.63 8.36
C ILE A 27 -4.42 3.55 7.63
N VAL A 28 -4.50 2.78 6.53
CA VAL A 28 -5.76 2.55 5.81
C VAL A 28 -6.81 2.00 6.77
N ARG A 29 -6.50 0.91 7.47
CA ARG A 29 -7.41 0.28 8.44
C ARG A 29 -7.89 1.28 9.49
N TYR A 30 -6.96 2.02 10.09
CA TYR A 30 -7.27 3.02 11.11
C TYR A 30 -8.25 4.08 10.59
N ILE A 31 -8.02 4.63 9.39
CA ILE A 31 -8.90 5.66 8.83
C ILE A 31 -10.25 5.08 8.42
N THR A 32 -10.29 3.85 7.87
CA THR A 32 -11.55 3.17 7.55
C THR A 32 -12.42 3.03 8.80
N GLU A 33 -11.83 2.51 9.89
CA GLU A 33 -12.52 2.31 11.17
C GLU A 33 -13.01 3.64 11.76
N LYS A 34 -12.17 4.68 11.76
CA LYS A 34 -12.55 6.00 12.29
C LYS A 34 -13.61 6.72 11.46
N SER A 35 -13.63 6.50 10.13
CA SER A 35 -14.66 7.07 9.26
C SER A 35 -15.97 6.29 9.32
N GLY A 36 -15.96 5.06 9.86
CA GLY A 36 -17.09 4.14 9.80
C GLY A 36 -17.43 3.72 8.37
N GLY A 37 -16.42 3.66 7.50
CA GLY A 37 -16.60 3.34 6.07
C GLY A 37 -17.36 4.39 5.26
N ARG A 38 -17.63 5.58 5.81
CA ARG A 38 -18.38 6.64 5.12
C ARG A 38 -17.56 7.48 4.15
N ILE A 39 -16.23 7.42 4.28
CA ILE A 39 -15.30 8.14 3.42
C ILE A 39 -14.55 7.09 2.60
N PRO A 40 -14.67 7.08 1.26
CA PRO A 40 -13.90 6.18 0.41
C PRO A 40 -12.40 6.45 0.57
N ILE A 41 -11.61 5.39 0.73
CA ILE A 41 -10.15 5.47 0.90
C ILE A 41 -9.48 4.87 -0.32
N ILE A 42 -8.49 5.58 -0.86
CA ILE A 42 -7.63 5.07 -1.92
C ILE A 42 -6.27 4.76 -1.32
N ALA A 43 -5.90 3.49 -1.26
CA ALA A 43 -4.62 3.06 -0.71
C ALA A 43 -3.50 3.19 -1.73
N SER A 44 -2.33 3.66 -1.29
CA SER A 44 -1.13 3.78 -2.11
C SER A 44 0.11 3.43 -1.30
N GLY A 45 1.11 2.88 -1.99
CA GLY A 45 2.43 2.56 -1.43
C GLY A 45 2.63 1.08 -1.10
N GLY A 46 3.71 0.52 -1.66
CA GLY A 46 4.13 -0.86 -1.41
C GLY A 46 3.28 -1.93 -2.12
N ILE A 47 2.71 -1.62 -3.29
CA ILE A 47 1.89 -2.58 -4.06
C ILE A 47 2.66 -3.04 -5.29
N PHE A 48 3.04 -4.32 -5.28
CA PHE A 48 3.76 -5.00 -6.35
C PHE A 48 3.04 -6.27 -6.82
N THR A 49 2.22 -6.87 -5.96
CA THR A 49 1.52 -8.13 -6.19
C THR A 49 0.01 -7.99 -5.98
N ALA A 50 -0.75 -9.02 -6.37
CA ALA A 50 -2.18 -9.08 -6.10
C ALA A 50 -2.46 -9.14 -4.59
N ASP A 51 -1.67 -9.91 -3.84
CA ASP A 51 -1.79 -10.03 -2.39
C ASP A 51 -1.58 -8.69 -1.69
N ASP A 52 -0.62 -7.87 -2.14
CA ASP A 52 -0.41 -6.53 -1.59
C ASP A 52 -1.64 -5.64 -1.78
N ALA A 53 -2.28 -5.73 -2.95
CA ALA A 53 -3.48 -4.98 -3.26
C ALA A 53 -4.67 -5.49 -2.44
N GLN A 54 -4.83 -6.82 -2.35
CA GLN A 54 -5.89 -7.45 -1.56
C GLN A 54 -5.78 -7.06 -0.09
N GLU A 55 -4.57 -7.03 0.48
CA GLU A 55 -4.34 -6.62 1.86
C GLU A 55 -4.84 -5.19 2.13
N LYS A 56 -4.73 -4.27 1.16
CA LYS A 56 -5.28 -2.91 1.28
C LYS A 56 -6.80 -2.89 1.18
N LEU A 57 -7.36 -3.69 0.27
CA LEU A 57 -8.81 -3.78 0.08
C LEU A 57 -9.46 -4.39 1.34
N ASP A 58 -8.87 -5.44 1.90
CA ASP A 58 -9.30 -6.08 3.14
C ASP A 58 -9.16 -5.15 4.35
N ALA A 59 -8.18 -4.24 4.33
CA ALA A 59 -8.07 -3.15 5.31
C ALA A 59 -9.14 -2.05 5.14
N GLY A 60 -9.99 -2.15 4.12
CA GLY A 60 -11.12 -1.26 3.88
C GLY A 60 -10.87 -0.15 2.86
N ALA A 61 -9.77 -0.20 2.11
CA ALA A 61 -9.62 0.66 0.95
C ALA A 61 -10.69 0.35 -0.09
N SER A 62 -11.25 1.38 -0.71
CA SER A 62 -12.17 1.24 -1.84
C SER A 62 -11.44 1.01 -3.15
N LEU A 63 -10.21 1.54 -3.27
CA LEU A 63 -9.36 1.44 -4.45
C LEU A 63 -7.88 1.37 -4.04
N VAL A 64 -7.05 0.89 -4.95
CA VAL A 64 -5.59 0.87 -4.81
C VAL A 64 -4.89 1.63 -5.94
N GLN A 65 -3.75 2.25 -5.64
CA GLN A 65 -2.89 2.95 -6.60
C GLN A 65 -1.51 2.31 -6.66
N VAL A 66 -1.06 2.04 -7.89
CA VAL A 66 0.22 1.39 -8.16
C VAL A 66 1.13 2.39 -8.87
N TRP A 67 2.17 2.87 -8.18
CA TRP A 67 3.16 3.79 -8.75
C TRP A 67 4.55 3.16 -8.80
N THR A 68 5.20 2.96 -7.65
CA THR A 68 6.55 2.39 -7.59
C THR A 68 6.63 1.03 -8.28
N GLY A 69 5.65 0.15 -8.05
CA GLY A 69 5.56 -1.14 -8.75
C GLY A 69 5.43 -0.97 -10.27
N PHE A 70 4.68 0.02 -10.76
CA PHE A 70 4.54 0.29 -12.20
C PHE A 70 5.87 0.71 -12.83
N ILE A 71 6.67 1.52 -12.13
CA ILE A 71 7.98 1.97 -12.63
C ILE A 71 8.97 0.80 -12.71
N TYR A 72 9.00 -0.10 -11.73
CA TYR A 72 9.98 -1.20 -11.68
C TYR A 72 9.55 -2.45 -12.48
N GLU A 73 8.27 -2.85 -12.42
CA GLU A 73 7.75 -4.06 -13.07
C GLU A 73 7.15 -3.80 -14.47
N GLY A 74 7.05 -2.52 -14.83
CA GLY A 74 6.42 -2.07 -16.07
C GLY A 74 4.89 -2.22 -16.08
N PRO A 75 4.24 -1.86 -17.20
CA PRO A 75 2.78 -1.75 -17.28
C PRO A 75 2.03 -3.08 -17.10
N THR A 76 2.72 -4.21 -17.25
CA THR A 76 2.09 -5.54 -17.10
C THR A 76 1.64 -5.83 -15.66
N ILE A 77 2.20 -5.12 -14.67
CA ILE A 77 1.88 -5.31 -13.26
C ILE A 77 0.39 -5.12 -12.98
N VAL A 78 -0.25 -4.14 -13.63
CA VAL A 78 -1.68 -3.85 -13.44
C VAL A 78 -2.52 -5.06 -13.82
N LYS A 79 -2.22 -5.67 -14.98
CA LYS A 79 -2.92 -6.87 -15.46
C LYS A 79 -2.65 -8.08 -14.56
N LYS A 80 -1.43 -8.22 -14.00
CA LYS A 80 -1.09 -9.29 -13.07
C LYS A 80 -1.87 -9.15 -11.76
N ILE A 81 -1.90 -7.95 -11.18
CA ILE A 81 -2.64 -7.64 -9.96
C ILE A 81 -4.12 -7.93 -10.17
N CYS A 82 -4.75 -7.34 -11.19
CA CYS A 82 -6.18 -7.54 -11.44
C CYS A 82 -6.59 -9.00 -11.66
N LYS A 83 -5.69 -9.84 -12.19
CA LYS A 83 -5.96 -11.27 -12.38
C LYS A 83 -5.85 -12.10 -11.09
N GLY A 84 -5.12 -11.61 -10.10
CA GLY A 84 -4.91 -12.32 -8.83
C GLY A 84 -5.80 -11.86 -7.68
N LEU A 85 -6.63 -10.83 -7.90
CA LEU A 85 -7.63 -10.41 -6.91
C LEU A 85 -8.79 -11.41 -6.85
N THR A 86 -9.37 -11.60 -5.66
CA THR A 86 -10.45 -12.55 -5.37
C THR A 86 -11.63 -11.90 -4.69
#